data_AF-A0A0S7X272-F1
#
_entry.id   AF-A0A0S7X272-F1
#
_cell.length_a   1.000
_cell.length_b   1.000
_cell.length_c   1.000
_cell.angle_alpha   90.00
_cell.angle_beta   90.00
_cell.angle_gamma   90.00
#
_symmetry.space_group_name_H-M   'P 1'
#
loop_
_entity.id
_entity.type
_entity.pdbx_description
1 polymer ?
#
loop_
_entity_poly.entity_id
_entity_poly.type
_entity_poly.pdbx_seq_one_letter_code
_entity_poly.pdbx_strand_id
1 'polypeptide(L)'
;PVADPIVAVRPFPGEFPFDHPAPVLELTENSRIKDGQKLLVSFWHHQRIGSDQDNLSLQEERVWPILEKEIREMQNLWHPEGFMLNYDEIRVAMWEPPEPGEEKFTPGQKLAKHFKRAYNLVRTYTPTAKIYTWSDMFTPHHNARPFAKSGYYYLVNGNWDGSWEGLPKDVIILNWYSPTREGIGFFADRGHPQVLCGYYDQRTTEKMKQNIHKWMTVSEGAPGIRGFMFTTWGRRYQYMKEYFQLLDTYDAWKKEMSAGK
;
A
#
# COMPACT_ATOMS: atom_id res chain seq x y z
N PRO A 1 -14.80 24.90 -15.76
CA PRO A 1 -13.90 25.05 -14.59
C PRO A 1 -12.50 25.36 -15.11
N VAL A 2 -11.72 26.19 -14.42
CA VAL A 2 -10.31 26.39 -14.78
C VAL A 2 -9.55 25.12 -14.42
N ALA A 3 -8.84 24.55 -15.37
CA ALA A 3 -7.99 23.39 -15.20
C ALA A 3 -6.57 23.78 -15.59
N ASP A 4 -5.60 23.22 -14.89
CA ASP A 4 -4.20 23.42 -15.22
C ASP A 4 -3.82 22.61 -16.47
N PRO A 5 -3.40 23.25 -17.57
CA PRO A 5 -3.06 22.53 -18.81
C PRO A 5 -1.71 21.80 -18.75
N ILE A 6 -0.89 22.04 -17.71
CA ILE A 6 0.46 21.47 -17.54
C ILE A 6 0.42 20.21 -16.66
N VAL A 7 -0.53 20.16 -15.73
CA VAL A 7 -0.75 18.99 -14.85
C VAL A 7 -1.01 17.73 -15.68
N ALA A 8 -0.33 16.64 -15.34
CA ALA A 8 -0.40 15.34 -16.03
C ALA A 8 0.14 15.34 -17.48
N VAL A 9 0.88 16.36 -17.91
CA VAL A 9 1.39 16.49 -19.30
C VAL A 9 2.91 16.70 -19.38
N ARG A 10 3.52 17.41 -18.43
CA ARG A 10 4.96 17.75 -18.45
C ARG A 10 5.74 16.99 -17.36
N PRO A 11 6.94 16.45 -17.67
CA PRO A 11 7.57 16.39 -19.00
C PRO A 11 6.94 15.35 -19.93
N PHE A 12 6.16 14.40 -19.39
CA PHE A 12 5.46 13.37 -20.14
C PHE A 12 4.05 13.14 -19.56
N PRO A 13 3.13 12.53 -20.33
CA PRO A 13 1.80 12.19 -19.83
C PRO A 13 1.85 11.39 -18.52
N GLY A 14 1.08 11.84 -17.53
CA GLY A 14 1.01 11.22 -16.19
C GLY A 14 1.89 11.88 -15.13
N GLU A 15 2.71 12.88 -15.48
CA GLU A 15 3.56 13.60 -14.51
C GLU A 15 2.90 14.85 -13.93
N PHE A 16 3.16 15.11 -12.64
CA PHE A 16 2.63 16.27 -11.91
C PHE A 16 3.79 17.21 -11.54
N PRO A 17 4.15 18.15 -12.43
CA PRO A 17 5.25 19.08 -12.16
C PRO A 17 4.89 20.02 -11.00
N PHE A 18 5.85 20.27 -10.12
CA PHE A 18 5.71 21.21 -9.01
C PHE A 18 6.35 22.58 -9.30
N ASP A 19 7.03 22.69 -10.45
CA ASP A 19 7.85 23.82 -10.88
C ASP A 19 7.21 24.60 -12.05
N HIS A 20 5.93 24.95 -11.92
CA HIS A 20 5.27 25.82 -12.90
C HIS A 20 4.33 26.84 -12.23
N PRO A 21 4.05 27.98 -12.90
CA PRO A 21 3.04 28.92 -12.42
C PRO A 21 1.67 28.25 -12.32
N ALA A 22 0.91 28.62 -11.28
CA ALA A 22 -0.49 28.24 -11.15
C ALA A 22 -1.33 28.74 -12.35
N PRO A 23 -2.44 28.06 -12.69
CA PRO A 23 -3.29 28.49 -13.79
C PRO A 23 -3.93 29.85 -13.44
N VAL A 24 -4.02 30.72 -14.44
CA VAL A 24 -4.60 32.06 -14.27
C VAL A 24 -6.13 31.95 -14.25
N LEU A 25 -6.75 32.60 -13.26
CA LEU A 25 -8.19 32.79 -13.22
C LEU A 25 -8.54 34.08 -13.96
N GLU A 26 -9.24 33.96 -15.08
CA GLU A 26 -9.70 35.12 -15.86
C GLU A 26 -11.17 35.43 -15.56
N LEU A 27 -11.47 36.72 -15.33
CA LEU A 27 -12.84 37.21 -15.18
C LEU A 27 -13.46 37.38 -16.57
N THR A 28 -14.68 36.88 -16.75
CA THR A 28 -15.46 37.14 -17.97
C THR A 28 -15.88 38.60 -18.08
N GLU A 29 -16.17 39.09 -19.29
CA GLU A 29 -16.60 40.49 -19.53
C GLU A 29 -17.84 40.90 -18.71
N ASN A 30 -18.71 39.93 -18.38
CA ASN A 30 -19.91 40.15 -17.58
C ASN A 30 -19.72 39.86 -16.08
N SER A 31 -18.47 39.78 -15.63
CA SER A 31 -18.15 39.51 -14.22
C SER A 31 -18.67 40.63 -13.32
N ARG A 32 -19.23 40.23 -12.18
CA ARG A 32 -19.62 41.17 -11.09
C ARG A 32 -18.51 41.35 -10.05
N ILE A 33 -17.40 40.61 -10.19
CA ILE A 33 -16.25 40.68 -9.29
C ILE A 33 -15.49 41.97 -9.60
N LYS A 34 -15.18 42.74 -8.55
CA LYS A 34 -14.48 44.03 -8.67
C LYS A 34 -13.02 43.90 -8.25
N ASP A 35 -12.18 44.80 -8.74
CA ASP A 35 -10.79 44.92 -8.29
C ASP A 35 -10.73 45.11 -6.77
N GLY A 36 -9.82 44.37 -6.12
CA GLY A 36 -9.66 44.36 -4.66
C GLY A 36 -10.72 43.58 -3.87
N GLN A 37 -11.72 42.97 -4.55
CA GLN A 37 -12.71 42.12 -3.88
C GLN A 37 -12.06 40.84 -3.36
N LYS A 38 -12.26 40.55 -2.06
CA LYS A 38 -11.87 39.26 -1.47
C LYS A 38 -12.84 38.18 -1.92
N LEU A 39 -12.30 37.05 -2.38
CA LEU A 39 -13.07 35.91 -2.84
C LEU A 39 -12.80 34.70 -1.95
N LEU A 40 -13.83 33.89 -1.73
CA LEU A 40 -13.67 32.53 -1.26
C LEU A 40 -13.65 31.62 -2.50
N VAL A 41 -12.58 30.86 -2.66
CA VAL A 41 -12.39 29.93 -3.78
C VAL A 41 -12.26 28.52 -3.22
N SER A 42 -12.87 27.56 -3.91
CA SER A 42 -12.71 26.13 -3.67
C SER A 42 -12.02 25.52 -4.87
N PHE A 43 -10.99 24.71 -4.64
CA PHE A 43 -10.21 24.07 -5.68
C PHE A 43 -9.73 22.70 -5.23
N TRP A 44 -9.42 21.86 -6.19
CA TRP A 44 -8.67 20.62 -5.99
C TRP A 44 -7.26 20.85 -6.51
N HIS A 45 -6.26 20.37 -5.78
CA HIS A 45 -4.90 20.30 -6.27
C HIS A 45 -4.35 18.90 -6.05
N HIS A 46 -3.47 18.48 -6.94
CA HIS A 46 -2.72 17.26 -6.74
C HIS A 46 -1.77 17.43 -5.55
N GLN A 47 -1.68 16.40 -4.71
CA GLN A 47 -0.76 16.35 -3.58
C GLN A 47 0.13 15.11 -3.70
N ARG A 48 1.38 15.35 -4.06
CA ARG A 48 2.44 14.34 -4.10
C ARG A 48 3.02 14.12 -2.71
N ILE A 49 3.43 12.89 -2.42
CA ILE A 49 4.28 12.59 -1.26
C ILE A 49 5.70 12.30 -1.74
N GLY A 50 6.69 12.98 -1.15
CA GLY A 50 8.08 12.84 -1.57
C GLY A 50 8.29 13.30 -3.02
N SER A 51 9.13 12.58 -3.76
CA SER A 51 9.47 12.91 -5.15
C SER A 51 8.58 12.22 -6.20
N ASP A 52 7.93 11.11 -5.84
CA ASP A 52 7.42 10.13 -6.80
C ASP A 52 6.14 9.41 -6.36
N GLN A 53 5.59 9.69 -5.17
CA GLN A 53 4.39 9.00 -4.73
C GLN A 53 3.11 9.80 -5.03
N ASP A 54 2.51 9.43 -6.15
CA ASP A 54 1.21 9.92 -6.61
C ASP A 54 0.15 8.85 -6.34
N ASN A 55 -0.88 9.19 -5.56
CA ASN A 55 -1.93 8.24 -5.18
C ASN A 55 -3.12 8.34 -6.13
N LEU A 56 -3.61 7.18 -6.59
CA LEU A 56 -4.82 7.09 -7.40
C LEU A 56 -6.07 7.23 -6.53
N SER A 57 -7.12 7.80 -7.13
CA SER A 57 -8.45 7.78 -6.54
C SER A 57 -8.91 6.34 -6.29
N LEU A 58 -9.48 6.08 -5.11
CA LEU A 58 -10.20 4.83 -4.81
C LEU A 58 -11.64 4.82 -5.34
N GLN A 59 -12.08 5.90 -6.00
CA GLN A 59 -13.43 6.08 -6.55
C GLN A 59 -13.45 6.12 -8.09
N GLU A 60 -12.31 6.38 -8.73
CA GLU A 60 -12.24 6.56 -10.19
C GLU A 60 -12.45 5.25 -10.94
N GLU A 61 -13.59 5.09 -11.61
CA GLU A 61 -13.94 3.85 -12.32
C GLU A 61 -13.03 3.57 -13.54
N ARG A 62 -12.38 4.58 -14.12
CA ARG A 62 -11.46 4.40 -15.25
C ARG A 62 -10.20 3.58 -14.89
N VAL A 63 -9.90 3.37 -13.61
CA VAL A 63 -8.79 2.47 -13.21
C VAL A 63 -9.07 1.01 -13.52
N TRP A 64 -10.33 0.57 -13.54
CA TRP A 64 -10.66 -0.85 -13.66
C TRP A 64 -10.35 -1.45 -15.04
N PRO A 65 -10.70 -0.80 -16.17
CA PRO A 65 -10.29 -1.29 -17.49
C PRO A 65 -8.77 -1.34 -17.66
N ILE A 66 -8.02 -0.44 -17.00
CA ILE A 66 -6.55 -0.44 -17.03
C ILE A 66 -6.01 -1.66 -16.28
N LEU A 67 -6.44 -1.85 -15.03
CA LEU A 67 -6.02 -2.99 -14.21
C LEU A 67 -6.42 -4.33 -14.84
N GLU A 68 -7.62 -4.42 -15.43
CA GLU A 68 -8.08 -5.60 -16.16
C GLU A 68 -7.17 -5.92 -17.34
N LYS A 69 -6.81 -4.90 -18.13
CA LYS A 69 -5.89 -5.05 -19.24
C LYS A 69 -4.53 -5.56 -18.76
N GLU A 70 -3.98 -4.98 -17.69
CA GLU A 70 -2.68 -5.41 -17.13
C GLU A 70 -2.72 -6.86 -16.65
N ILE A 71 -3.74 -7.26 -15.88
CA ILE A 71 -3.90 -8.65 -15.41
C ILE A 71 -3.97 -9.61 -16.60
N ARG A 72 -4.81 -9.29 -17.59
CA ARG A 72 -5.01 -10.14 -18.78
C ARG A 72 -3.72 -10.25 -19.60
N GLU A 73 -3.01 -9.15 -19.82
CA GLU A 73 -1.76 -9.14 -20.59
C GLU A 73 -0.64 -9.88 -19.86
N MET A 74 -0.49 -9.66 -18.55
CA MET A 74 0.47 -10.41 -17.74
C MET A 74 0.18 -11.91 -17.77
N GLN A 75 -1.09 -12.30 -17.67
CA GLN A 75 -1.46 -13.71 -17.76
C GLN A 75 -1.14 -14.30 -19.13
N ASN A 76 -1.48 -13.62 -20.21
CA ASN A 76 -1.24 -14.10 -21.57
C ASN A 76 0.24 -14.20 -21.92
N LEU A 77 1.05 -13.25 -21.45
CA LEU A 77 2.47 -13.18 -21.80
C LEU A 77 3.31 -14.08 -20.91
N TRP A 78 3.07 -14.08 -19.59
CA TRP A 78 4.00 -14.64 -18.61
C TRP A 78 3.46 -15.86 -17.86
N HIS A 79 2.14 -16.09 -17.89
CA HIS A 79 1.48 -17.19 -17.16
C HIS A 79 1.91 -17.28 -15.68
N PRO A 80 1.92 -16.16 -14.92
CA PRO A 80 2.41 -16.15 -13.55
C PRO A 80 1.56 -17.04 -12.64
N GLU A 81 2.22 -17.67 -11.66
CA GLU A 81 1.52 -18.39 -10.59
C GLU A 81 0.81 -17.47 -9.59
N GLY A 82 1.11 -16.17 -9.61
CA GLY A 82 0.53 -15.23 -8.69
C GLY A 82 0.72 -13.76 -9.05
N PHE A 83 -0.11 -12.93 -8.43
CA PHE A 83 -0.13 -11.49 -8.60
C PHE A 83 0.09 -10.81 -7.25
N MET A 84 0.99 -9.84 -7.23
CA MET A 84 1.16 -8.96 -6.08
C MET A 84 0.38 -7.68 -6.32
N LEU A 85 -0.73 -7.53 -5.60
CA LEU A 85 -1.52 -6.31 -5.59
C LEU A 85 -0.84 -5.33 -4.63
N ASN A 86 -0.12 -4.36 -5.19
CA ASN A 86 0.80 -3.49 -4.47
C ASN A 86 0.07 -2.36 -3.69
N TYR A 87 -0.76 -2.75 -2.71
CA TYR A 87 -1.42 -1.82 -1.80
C TYR A 87 -0.52 -1.56 -0.58
N ASP A 88 0.46 -0.69 -0.75
CA ASP A 88 1.30 -0.14 0.30
C ASP A 88 1.22 1.38 0.35
N GLU A 89 1.44 1.93 1.54
CA GLU A 89 1.72 3.34 1.76
C GLU A 89 0.78 4.32 1.04
N ILE A 90 -0.53 4.03 1.03
CA ILE A 90 -1.53 4.93 0.44
C ILE A 90 -1.70 6.13 1.38
N ARG A 91 -0.95 7.21 1.08
CA ARG A 91 -0.77 8.36 1.97
C ARG A 91 -1.69 9.54 1.67
N VAL A 92 -2.38 9.55 0.53
CA VAL A 92 -3.38 10.57 0.20
C VAL A 92 -4.62 9.87 -0.33
N ALA A 93 -5.78 10.09 0.29
CA ALA A 93 -7.03 9.44 -0.14
C ALA A 93 -8.27 10.12 0.42
N MET A 94 -9.42 9.84 -0.23
CA MET A 94 -10.78 10.16 0.24
C MET A 94 -11.09 11.66 0.41
N TRP A 95 -10.36 12.51 -0.32
CA TRP A 95 -10.67 13.94 -0.40
C TRP A 95 -11.75 14.25 -1.43
N GLU A 96 -11.86 13.44 -2.47
CA GLU A 96 -12.89 13.58 -3.50
C GLU A 96 -14.31 13.49 -2.92
N PRO A 97 -15.28 14.24 -3.49
CA PRO A 97 -16.66 14.09 -3.10
C PRO A 97 -17.13 12.66 -3.41
N PRO A 98 -18.04 12.09 -2.60
CA PRO A 98 -18.67 10.83 -2.96
C PRO A 98 -19.50 11.02 -4.23
N GLU A 99 -19.58 9.98 -5.06
CA GLU A 99 -20.48 9.96 -6.21
C GLU A 99 -21.94 10.16 -5.76
N PRO A 100 -22.77 10.91 -6.51
CA PRO A 100 -24.16 11.14 -6.14
C PRO A 100 -24.93 9.82 -5.96
N GLY A 101 -25.44 9.60 -4.75
CA GLY A 101 -26.19 8.37 -4.42
C GLY A 101 -25.35 7.21 -3.92
N GLU A 102 -24.01 7.34 -3.83
CA GLU A 102 -23.19 6.36 -3.13
C GLU A 102 -23.34 6.46 -1.60
N GLU A 103 -23.31 5.30 -0.96
CA GLU A 103 -23.20 5.18 0.49
C GLU A 103 -21.89 5.83 0.95
N LYS A 104 -21.94 6.59 2.06
CA LYS A 104 -20.74 7.21 2.63
C LYS A 104 -19.84 6.14 3.24
N PHE A 105 -18.68 5.90 2.64
CA PHE A 105 -17.66 5.00 3.17
C PHE A 105 -16.61 5.75 4.00
N THR A 106 -16.15 5.12 5.08
CA THR A 106 -14.85 5.49 5.66
C THR A 106 -13.71 5.12 4.69
N PRO A 107 -12.52 5.72 4.79
CA PRO A 107 -11.39 5.31 3.95
C PRO A 107 -11.07 3.82 4.06
N GLY A 108 -11.05 3.26 5.27
CA GLY A 108 -10.89 1.82 5.47
C GLY A 108 -11.94 0.98 4.72
N GLN A 109 -13.22 1.34 4.80
CA GLN A 109 -14.28 0.64 4.06
C GLN A 109 -14.13 0.75 2.54
N LYS A 110 -13.74 1.92 2.02
CA LYS A 110 -13.52 2.10 0.57
C LYS A 110 -12.33 1.27 0.11
N LEU A 111 -11.22 1.28 0.86
CA LEU A 111 -10.05 0.45 0.57
C LEU A 111 -10.37 -1.05 0.62
N ALA A 112 -11.15 -1.50 1.60
CA ALA A 112 -11.62 -2.88 1.70
C ALA A 112 -12.40 -3.30 0.43
N LYS A 113 -13.36 -2.48 -0.01
CA LYS A 113 -14.14 -2.72 -1.22
C LYS A 113 -13.28 -2.69 -2.48
N HIS A 114 -12.38 -1.72 -2.58
CA HIS A 114 -11.48 -1.55 -3.72
C HIS A 114 -10.55 -2.76 -3.87
N PHE A 115 -9.90 -3.19 -2.77
CA PHE A 115 -9.06 -4.38 -2.76
C PHE A 115 -9.86 -5.63 -3.15
N LYS A 116 -11.06 -5.82 -2.58
CA LYS A 116 -11.90 -6.98 -2.89
C LYS A 116 -12.29 -7.04 -4.37
N ARG A 117 -12.53 -5.88 -5.01
CA ARG A 117 -12.80 -5.80 -6.46
C ARG A 117 -11.56 -6.17 -7.28
N ALA A 118 -10.38 -5.65 -6.93
CA ALA A 118 -9.12 -6.03 -7.58
C ALA A 118 -8.83 -7.53 -7.44
N TYR A 119 -9.02 -8.10 -6.25
CA TYR A 119 -8.93 -9.54 -5.99
C TYR A 119 -9.87 -10.34 -6.90
N ASN A 120 -11.15 -9.95 -6.98
CA ASN A 120 -12.13 -10.66 -7.80
C ASN A 120 -11.76 -10.59 -9.29
N LEU A 121 -11.23 -9.45 -9.74
CA LEU A 121 -10.78 -9.27 -11.12
C LEU A 121 -9.61 -10.21 -11.47
N VAL A 122 -8.61 -10.35 -10.58
CA VAL A 122 -7.55 -11.36 -10.75
C VAL A 122 -8.14 -12.76 -10.85
N ARG A 123 -9.11 -13.10 -9.98
CA ARG A 123 -9.78 -14.41 -9.98
C ARG A 123 -10.58 -14.70 -11.25
N THR A 124 -11.15 -13.68 -11.91
CA THR A 124 -11.86 -13.84 -13.19
C THR A 124 -10.93 -14.39 -14.28
N TYR A 125 -9.71 -13.88 -14.37
CA TYR A 125 -8.75 -14.25 -15.41
C TYR A 125 -7.82 -15.39 -14.99
N THR A 126 -7.59 -15.53 -13.68
CA THR A 126 -6.67 -16.51 -13.10
C THR A 126 -7.24 -17.07 -11.79
N PRO A 127 -8.22 -18.00 -11.86
CA PRO A 127 -8.92 -18.49 -10.68
C PRO A 127 -8.02 -19.11 -9.61
N THR A 128 -6.88 -19.68 -9.99
CA THR A 128 -5.94 -20.37 -9.09
C THR A 128 -4.73 -19.54 -8.69
N ALA A 129 -4.59 -18.29 -9.16
CA ALA A 129 -3.42 -17.47 -8.86
C ALA A 129 -3.24 -17.23 -7.36
N LYS A 130 -2.00 -17.24 -6.88
CA LYS A 130 -1.68 -16.74 -5.54
C LYS A 130 -1.81 -15.21 -5.58
N ILE A 131 -2.43 -14.61 -4.57
CA ILE A 131 -2.60 -13.16 -4.51
C ILE A 131 -1.86 -12.65 -3.27
N TYR A 132 -0.98 -11.67 -3.47
CA TYR A 132 -0.15 -11.09 -2.43
C TYR A 132 -0.50 -9.62 -2.23
N THR A 133 -0.31 -9.11 -1.02
CA THR A 133 -0.34 -7.67 -0.72
C THR A 133 0.56 -7.36 0.44
N TRP A 134 1.08 -6.13 0.48
CA TRP A 134 1.74 -5.58 1.65
C TRP A 134 0.78 -5.47 2.84
N SER A 135 1.32 -5.62 4.06
CA SER A 135 0.53 -5.68 5.30
C SER A 135 0.06 -4.32 5.82
N ASP A 136 0.80 -3.26 5.54
CA ASP A 136 0.75 -2.00 6.29
C ASP A 136 -0.61 -1.31 6.23
N MET A 137 -1.23 -1.36 5.05
CA MET A 137 -2.54 -0.79 4.79
C MET A 137 -3.70 -1.63 5.34
N PHE A 138 -3.42 -2.81 5.91
CA PHE A 138 -4.42 -3.79 6.36
C PHE A 138 -4.16 -4.34 7.77
N THR A 139 -3.46 -3.60 8.62
CA THR A 139 -3.30 -3.99 10.04
C THR A 139 -3.37 -2.79 10.98
N PRO A 140 -4.10 -2.90 12.11
CA PRO A 140 -4.14 -1.84 13.12
C PRO A 140 -2.79 -1.67 13.82
N HIS A 141 -1.88 -2.63 13.65
CA HIS A 141 -0.53 -2.58 14.20
C HIS A 141 0.46 -1.80 13.30
N HIS A 142 -0.02 -1.17 12.22
CA HIS A 142 0.76 -0.33 11.32
C HIS A 142 -0.04 0.90 10.82
N ASN A 143 -0.40 0.98 9.54
CA ASN A 143 -1.05 2.16 8.95
C ASN A 143 -2.58 2.10 9.06
N ALA A 144 -3.18 0.91 9.16
CA ALA A 144 -4.62 0.71 9.36
C ALA A 144 -5.12 0.94 10.80
N ARG A 145 -4.48 1.83 11.55
CA ARG A 145 -4.83 2.09 12.94
C ARG A 145 -6.03 3.05 13.06
N PRO A 146 -6.86 2.90 14.10
CA PRO A 146 -7.91 3.86 14.40
C PRO A 146 -7.31 5.22 14.78
N PHE A 147 -8.17 6.23 14.83
CA PHE A 147 -7.76 7.56 15.26
C PHE A 147 -7.21 7.52 16.70
N ALA A 148 -5.99 8.03 16.87
CA ALA A 148 -5.35 8.17 18.16
C ALA A 148 -4.92 9.63 18.38
N LYS A 149 -4.56 9.99 19.62
CA LYS A 149 -4.09 11.33 19.97
C LYS A 149 -2.86 11.78 19.15
N SER A 150 -2.08 10.83 18.65
CA SER A 150 -0.92 11.06 17.77
C SER A 150 -1.29 11.42 16.32
N GLY A 151 -2.58 11.46 15.97
CA GLY A 151 -3.08 11.88 14.67
C GLY A 151 -3.44 10.70 13.74
N TYR A 152 -3.81 11.08 12.52
CA TYR A 152 -4.16 10.18 11.41
C TYR A 152 -2.91 9.78 10.61
N TYR A 153 -3.06 8.78 9.74
CA TYR A 153 -2.00 8.39 8.82
C TYR A 153 -1.97 9.35 7.62
N TYR A 154 -0.90 10.15 7.53
CA TYR A 154 -0.62 11.05 6.40
C TYR A 154 -1.79 11.97 6.01
N LEU A 155 -2.13 12.15 4.74
CA LEU A 155 -3.15 13.07 4.23
C LEU A 155 -4.39 12.27 3.80
N VAL A 156 -4.80 11.32 4.63
CA VAL A 156 -6.02 10.55 4.42
C VAL A 156 -7.17 11.24 5.13
N ASN A 157 -8.26 11.50 4.42
CA ASN A 157 -9.45 12.12 4.99
C ASN A 157 -10.24 11.10 5.85
N GLY A 158 -9.70 10.80 7.03
CA GLY A 158 -10.19 9.77 7.94
C GLY A 158 -9.06 8.83 8.38
N ASN A 159 -9.32 7.53 8.40
CA ASN A 159 -8.30 6.52 8.70
C ASN A 159 -8.61 5.19 8.00
N TRP A 160 -7.62 4.32 7.99
CA TRP A 160 -7.65 3.03 7.31
C TRP A 160 -8.21 1.88 8.17
N ASP A 161 -8.73 2.17 9.37
CA ASP A 161 -9.33 1.17 10.26
C ASP A 161 -10.41 0.36 9.54
N GLY A 162 -10.36 -0.96 9.70
CA GLY A 162 -11.28 -1.89 9.04
C GLY A 162 -10.96 -2.19 7.57
N SER A 163 -9.89 -1.64 6.97
CA SER A 163 -9.49 -1.97 5.59
C SER A 163 -9.28 -3.46 5.35
N TRP A 164 -8.80 -4.18 6.37
CA TRP A 164 -8.55 -5.61 6.33
C TRP A 164 -9.80 -6.47 6.13
N GLU A 165 -11.01 -5.92 6.33
CA GLU A 165 -12.26 -6.63 6.07
C GLU A 165 -12.46 -6.93 4.57
N GLY A 166 -11.68 -6.25 3.70
CA GLY A 166 -11.65 -6.52 2.27
C GLY A 166 -10.80 -7.72 1.87
N LEU A 167 -9.97 -8.27 2.76
CA LEU A 167 -9.00 -9.33 2.46
C LEU A 167 -9.65 -10.72 2.49
N PRO A 168 -9.72 -11.45 1.37
CA PRO A 168 -10.10 -12.86 1.38
C PRO A 168 -9.02 -13.70 2.05
N LYS A 169 -9.42 -14.79 2.74
CA LYS A 169 -8.53 -15.60 3.60
C LYS A 169 -7.29 -16.17 2.90
N ASP A 170 -7.38 -16.38 1.59
CA ASP A 170 -6.30 -16.95 0.78
C ASP A 170 -5.29 -15.91 0.27
N VAL A 171 -5.50 -14.63 0.54
CA VAL A 171 -4.50 -13.59 0.28
C VAL A 171 -3.30 -13.78 1.19
N ILE A 172 -2.12 -13.79 0.57
CA ILE A 172 -0.82 -13.97 1.21
C ILE A 172 -0.29 -12.59 1.63
N ILE A 173 -0.11 -12.40 2.92
CA ILE A 173 0.29 -11.11 3.49
C ILE A 173 1.81 -11.01 3.52
N LEU A 174 2.34 -10.00 2.85
CA LEU A 174 3.74 -9.62 2.87
C LEU A 174 3.95 -8.66 4.06
N ASN A 175 4.36 -9.21 5.19
CA ASN A 175 4.59 -8.44 6.41
C ASN A 175 5.89 -7.67 6.30
N TRP A 176 5.80 -6.36 6.14
CA TRP A 176 6.94 -5.45 6.14
C TRP A 176 6.65 -4.37 7.19
N TYR A 177 7.67 -4.00 7.99
CA TYR A 177 7.58 -3.15 9.19
C TYR A 177 7.22 -3.84 10.52
N SER A 178 7.89 -3.39 11.59
CA SER A 178 7.73 -3.75 13.01
C SER A 178 7.50 -5.24 13.30
N PRO A 179 8.56 -6.03 13.58
CA PRO A 179 8.43 -7.44 13.94
C PRO A 179 7.77 -7.59 15.33
N THR A 180 6.45 -7.67 15.38
CA THR A 180 5.67 -7.85 16.62
C THR A 180 4.83 -9.11 16.58
N ARG A 181 4.57 -9.72 17.74
CA ARG A 181 3.70 -10.90 17.84
C ARG A 181 2.26 -10.54 17.54
N GLU A 182 1.83 -9.34 17.93
CA GLU A 182 0.49 -8.82 17.69
C GLU A 182 0.22 -8.62 16.20
N GLY A 183 1.18 -8.07 15.45
CA GLY A 183 1.03 -7.86 14.01
C GLY A 183 0.91 -9.18 13.23
N ILE A 184 1.76 -10.15 13.56
CA ILE A 184 1.72 -11.49 12.95
C ILE A 184 0.46 -12.26 13.38
N GLY A 185 0.13 -12.17 14.67
CA GLY A 185 -1.05 -12.80 15.28
C GLY A 185 -2.34 -12.29 14.63
N PHE A 186 -2.45 -10.99 14.38
CA PHE A 186 -3.61 -10.38 13.74
C PHE A 186 -3.98 -11.05 12.40
N PHE A 187 -3.01 -11.30 11.53
CA PHE A 187 -3.26 -11.98 10.26
C PHE A 187 -3.42 -13.50 10.43
N ALA A 188 -2.69 -14.10 11.37
CA ALA A 188 -2.79 -15.52 11.68
C ALA A 188 -4.19 -15.90 12.20
N ASP A 189 -4.74 -15.13 13.13
CA ASP A 189 -6.08 -15.32 13.71
C ASP A 189 -7.19 -15.20 12.66
N ARG A 190 -6.93 -14.44 11.59
CA ARG A 190 -7.83 -14.28 10.44
C ARG A 190 -7.62 -15.36 9.37
N GLY A 191 -6.62 -16.21 9.53
CA GLY A 191 -6.32 -17.36 8.69
C GLY A 191 -5.50 -17.05 7.44
N HIS A 192 -4.85 -15.89 7.37
CA HIS A 192 -4.04 -15.52 6.21
C HIS A 192 -2.68 -16.24 6.21
N PRO A 193 -2.24 -16.76 5.06
CA PRO A 193 -0.84 -17.09 4.85
C PRO A 193 0.03 -15.84 4.90
N GLN A 194 1.27 -15.96 5.39
CA GLN A 194 2.14 -14.81 5.62
C GLN A 194 3.56 -15.07 5.12
N VAL A 195 4.19 -14.04 4.56
CA VAL A 195 5.62 -13.99 4.24
C VAL A 195 6.23 -12.83 5.01
N LEU A 196 7.35 -13.08 5.70
CA LEU A 196 8.01 -12.10 6.56
C LEU A 196 9.10 -11.36 5.77
N CYS A 197 8.84 -10.09 5.45
CA CYS A 197 9.67 -9.25 4.59
C CYS A 197 10.64 -8.44 5.45
N GLY A 198 11.46 -9.17 6.20
CA GLY A 198 12.22 -8.62 7.32
C GLY A 198 13.52 -7.90 6.95
N TYR A 199 13.93 -7.85 5.68
CA TYR A 199 15.09 -7.08 5.25
C TYR A 199 14.66 -5.71 4.72
N TYR A 200 15.26 -4.63 5.22
CA TYR A 200 14.97 -3.26 4.78
C TYR A 200 16.26 -2.45 4.70
N ASP A 201 17.07 -2.75 3.68
CA ASP A 201 18.30 -2.03 3.34
C ASP A 201 19.24 -1.71 4.52
N GLN A 202 19.38 -2.69 5.42
CA GLN A 202 20.19 -2.53 6.61
C GLN A 202 21.62 -2.14 6.26
N ARG A 203 22.22 -1.32 7.12
CA ARG A 203 23.53 -0.71 6.87
C ARG A 203 24.72 -1.61 7.15
N THR A 204 24.52 -2.67 7.94
CA THR A 204 25.56 -3.64 8.28
C THR A 204 24.96 -5.05 8.40
N THR A 205 25.82 -6.06 8.33
CA THR A 205 25.44 -7.46 8.50
C THR A 205 24.87 -7.72 9.89
N GLU A 206 25.39 -7.09 10.93
CA GLU A 206 24.94 -7.23 12.32
C GLU A 206 23.51 -6.71 12.48
N LYS A 207 23.20 -5.53 11.90
CA LYS A 207 21.84 -4.97 11.95
C LYS A 207 20.84 -5.82 11.17
N MET A 208 21.27 -6.36 10.03
CA MET A 208 20.48 -7.32 9.27
C MET A 208 20.18 -8.56 10.11
N LYS A 209 21.19 -9.23 10.67
CA LYS A 209 21.03 -10.41 11.55
C LYS A 209 20.11 -10.12 12.74
N GLN A 210 20.31 -9.01 13.45
CA GLN A 210 19.47 -8.61 14.57
C GLN A 210 18.00 -8.45 14.16
N ASN A 211 17.73 -7.85 13.00
CA ASN A 211 16.36 -7.67 12.54
C ASN A 211 15.72 -9.00 12.14
N ILE A 212 16.45 -9.87 11.44
CA ILE A 212 15.93 -11.18 11.05
C ILE A 212 15.68 -12.06 12.26
N HIS A 213 16.57 -12.06 13.27
CA HIS A 213 16.31 -12.75 14.53
C HIS A 213 15.02 -12.26 15.21
N LYS A 214 14.74 -10.95 15.22
CA LYS A 214 13.46 -10.45 15.76
C LYS A 214 12.27 -11.04 15.03
N TRP A 215 12.28 -11.03 13.69
CA TRP A 215 11.23 -11.65 12.89
C TRP A 215 11.10 -13.15 13.16
N MET A 216 12.22 -13.87 13.31
CA MET A 216 12.24 -15.29 13.68
C MET A 216 11.60 -15.53 15.06
N THR A 217 11.92 -14.71 16.06
CA THR A 217 11.35 -14.78 17.41
C THR A 217 9.86 -14.51 17.43
N VAL A 218 9.40 -13.43 16.80
CA VAL A 218 7.97 -13.07 16.87
C VAL A 218 7.07 -13.99 16.05
N SER A 219 7.62 -14.68 15.06
CA SER A 219 6.89 -15.65 14.23
C SER A 219 6.89 -17.07 14.79
N GLU A 220 7.66 -17.35 15.84
CA GLU A 220 7.70 -18.68 16.45
C GLU A 220 6.30 -19.10 16.93
N GLY A 221 5.86 -20.27 16.47
CA GLY A 221 4.55 -20.85 16.79
C GLY A 221 3.37 -20.23 16.04
N ALA A 222 3.57 -19.16 15.28
CA ALA A 222 2.49 -18.53 14.52
C ALA A 222 2.06 -19.43 13.33
N PRO A 223 0.77 -19.74 13.16
CA PRO A 223 0.30 -20.50 12.01
C PRO A 223 0.37 -19.65 10.73
N GLY A 224 0.47 -20.32 9.59
CA GLY A 224 0.38 -19.67 8.28
C GLY A 224 1.66 -18.98 7.79
N ILE A 225 2.76 -18.99 8.56
CA ILE A 225 4.06 -18.49 8.09
C ILE A 225 4.59 -19.38 6.96
N ARG A 226 4.78 -18.80 5.77
CA ARG A 226 5.27 -19.48 4.55
C ARG A 226 6.78 -19.34 4.35
N GLY A 227 7.39 -18.33 4.94
CA GLY A 227 8.81 -18.06 4.80
C GLY A 227 9.16 -16.60 4.97
N PHE A 228 10.37 -16.27 4.57
CA PHE A 228 10.95 -14.93 4.66
C PHE A 228 11.33 -14.43 3.27
N MET A 229 11.27 -13.12 3.05
CA MET A 229 11.61 -12.48 1.79
C MET A 229 12.71 -11.43 1.99
N PHE A 230 13.76 -11.51 1.15
CA PHE A 230 14.81 -10.50 1.07
C PHE A 230 14.34 -9.35 0.17
N THR A 231 14.15 -8.16 0.75
CA THR A 231 13.62 -6.97 0.06
C THR A 231 14.59 -5.80 0.13
N THR A 232 15.09 -5.35 -1.02
CA THR A 232 16.01 -4.20 -1.11
C THR A 232 15.48 -3.15 -2.08
N TRP A 233 15.49 -1.90 -1.63
CA TRP A 233 15.12 -0.71 -2.40
C TRP A 233 16.38 0.08 -2.81
N GLY A 234 17.42 0.03 -1.97
CA GLY A 234 18.72 0.66 -2.18
C GLY A 234 19.74 -0.21 -2.91
N ARG A 235 19.29 -1.29 -3.58
CA ARG A 235 20.14 -2.23 -4.35
C ARG A 235 21.27 -2.87 -3.53
N ARG A 236 21.01 -3.16 -2.24
CA ARG A 236 21.97 -3.69 -1.27
C ARG A 236 22.09 -5.21 -1.32
N TYR A 237 22.36 -5.75 -2.50
CA TYR A 237 22.44 -7.20 -2.72
C TYR A 237 23.63 -7.87 -2.02
N GLN A 238 24.61 -7.11 -1.53
CA GLN A 238 25.78 -7.66 -0.83
C GLN A 238 25.45 -8.43 0.45
N TYR A 239 24.25 -8.26 1.03
CA TYR A 239 23.81 -8.97 2.24
C TYR A 239 22.97 -10.22 1.95
N MET A 240 22.67 -10.47 0.67
CA MET A 240 21.73 -11.52 0.26
C MET A 240 22.23 -12.90 0.66
N LYS A 241 23.53 -13.17 0.50
CA LYS A 241 24.14 -14.46 0.86
C LYS A 241 24.02 -14.71 2.37
N GLU A 242 24.46 -13.76 3.19
CA GLU A 242 24.43 -13.88 4.64
C GLU A 242 22.99 -13.96 5.18
N TYR A 243 22.05 -13.27 4.54
CA TYR A 243 20.63 -13.36 4.86
C TYR A 243 20.10 -14.79 4.65
N PHE A 244 20.35 -15.41 3.50
CA PHE A 244 19.86 -16.77 3.23
C PHE A 244 20.56 -17.81 4.08
N GLN A 245 21.87 -17.67 4.32
CA GLN A 245 22.60 -18.54 5.26
C GLN A 245 22.00 -18.48 6.68
N LEU A 246 21.55 -17.31 7.12
CA LEU A 246 20.88 -17.19 8.41
C LEU A 246 19.53 -17.93 8.40
N LEU A 247 18.73 -17.78 7.36
CA LEU A 247 17.43 -18.48 7.23
C LEU A 247 17.58 -20.00 7.16
N ASP A 248 18.64 -20.52 6.53
CA ASP A 248 18.91 -21.97 6.47
C ASP A 248 19.11 -22.57 7.88
N THR A 249 19.52 -21.75 8.85
CA THR A 249 19.67 -22.18 10.25
C THR A 249 18.38 -22.05 11.08
N TYR A 250 17.28 -21.54 10.50
CA TYR A 250 16.06 -21.21 11.23
C TYR A 250 15.43 -22.41 11.94
N ASP A 251 15.38 -23.58 11.31
CA ASP A 251 14.80 -24.77 11.95
C ASP A 251 15.65 -25.28 13.11
N ALA A 252 16.97 -25.14 13.03
CA ALA A 252 17.87 -25.47 14.13
C ALA A 252 17.68 -24.46 15.28
N TRP A 253 17.68 -23.17 14.94
CA TRP A 253 17.44 -22.06 15.85
C TRP A 253 16.11 -22.19 16.62
N LYS A 254 15.00 -22.54 15.93
CA LYS A 254 13.70 -22.79 16.58
C LYS A 254 13.76 -23.88 17.64
N LYS A 255 14.46 -24.99 17.34
CA LYS A 255 14.61 -26.11 18.29
C LYS A 255 15.42 -25.70 19.52
N GLU A 256 16.44 -24.87 19.36
CA GLU A 256 17.25 -24.36 20.47
C GLU A 256 16.43 -23.44 21.39
N MET A 257 15.68 -22.50 20.82
CA MET A 257 14.82 -21.57 21.58
C MET A 257 13.70 -22.30 22.33
N SER A 258 13.02 -23.25 21.67
CA SER A 258 11.98 -24.07 22.28
C SER A 258 12.51 -24.96 23.42
N ALA A 259 13.82 -25.24 23.47
CA ALA A 259 14.46 -26.00 24.54
C ALA A 259 14.87 -25.15 25.77
N GLY A 260 14.59 -23.84 25.77
CA GLY A 260 14.87 -22.94 26.89
C GLY A 260 16.36 -22.75 27.19
N LYS A 261 17.23 -22.92 26.19
CA LYS A 261 18.68 -22.70 26.30
C LYS A 261 19.07 -21.30 25.84
#